data_AF-A0A661KU64-F1
#
_entry.id   AF-A0A661KU64-F1
#
_cell.length_a   1.000
_cell.length_b   1.000
_cell.length_c   1.000
_cell.angle_alpha   90.00
_cell.angle_beta   90.00
_cell.angle_gamma   90.00
#
_symmetry.space_group_name_H-M   'P 1'
#
loop_
_entity.id
_entity.type
_entity.pdbx_description
1 polymer ?
#
loop_
_entity_poly.entity_id
_entity_poly.type
_entity_poly.pdbx_seq_one_letter_code
_entity_poly.pdbx_strand_id
1 'polypeptide(L)' 'YKGYKGRNPKTGEQIEVRPKKLPFFKAGKDLKQRVDIK' A
#
# COMPACT_ATOMS: atom_id res chain seq x y z
N TYR A 1 -5.32 3.48 -6.37
CA TYR A 1 -4.57 2.32 -6.88
C TYR A 1 -5.35 1.65 -8.00
N LYS A 2 -4.64 1.21 -9.05
CA LYS A 2 -5.21 0.45 -10.19
C LYS A 2 -5.67 -0.93 -9.72
N GLY A 3 -6.59 -1.55 -10.45
CA GLY A 3 -6.97 -2.94 -10.21
C GLY A 3 -5.82 -3.89 -10.53
N TYR A 4 -5.77 -5.04 -9.86
CA TYR A 4 -4.73 -6.05 -10.06
C TYR A 4 -5.24 -7.45 -9.71
N LYS A 5 -4.55 -8.49 -10.22
CA LYS A 5 -4.80 -9.88 -9.82
C LYS A 5 -4.02 -10.20 -8.53
N GLY A 6 -4.73 -10.48 -7.45
CA GLY A 6 -4.17 -10.90 -6.17
C GLY A 6 -4.34 -12.40 -5.94
N ARG A 7 -4.00 -12.85 -4.72
CA ARG A 7 -4.28 -14.21 -4.24
C ARG A 7 -4.97 -14.16 -2.89
N ASN A 8 -5.87 -15.12 -2.66
CA ASN A 8 -6.41 -15.36 -1.33
C ASN A 8 -5.30 -15.94 -0.44
N PRO A 9 -4.90 -15.29 0.67
CA PRO A 9 -3.81 -15.77 1.52
C PRO A 9 -4.11 -17.12 2.19
N LYS A 10 -5.39 -17.52 2.27
CA LYS A 10 -5.82 -18.80 2.86
C LYS A 10 -5.82 -19.96 1.85
N THR A 11 -6.26 -19.73 0.62
CA THR A 11 -6.44 -20.81 -0.40
C THR A 11 -5.44 -20.76 -1.55
N GLY A 12 -4.76 -19.64 -1.76
CA GLY A 12 -3.83 -19.43 -2.88
C GLY A 12 -4.52 -19.16 -4.23
N GLU A 13 -5.84 -19.23 -4.29
CA GLU A 13 -6.63 -18.98 -5.49
C GLU A 13 -6.47 -17.54 -5.98
N GLN A 14 -6.53 -17.36 -7.30
CA GLN A 14 -6.40 -16.05 -7.91
C GLN A 14 -7.72 -15.27 -7.77
N ILE A 15 -7.61 -14.02 -7.31
CA ILE A 15 -8.75 -13.12 -7.15
C ILE A 15 -8.50 -11.80 -7.88
N GLU A 16 -9.56 -11.18 -8.39
CA GLU A 16 -9.47 -9.86 -9.02
C GLU A 16 -9.74 -8.76 -7.98
N VAL A 17 -8.77 -7.86 -7.81
CA VAL A 17 -8.88 -6.71 -6.92
C VAL A 17 -9.26 -5.49 -7.75
N ARG A 18 -10.44 -4.94 -7.48
CA ARG A 18 -10.95 -3.75 -8.16
C ARG A 18 -10.12 -2.49 -7.83
N PRO A 19 -10.00 -1.54 -8.77
CA PRO A 19 -9.35 -0.25 -8.50
C PRO A 19 -10.08 0.51 -7.39
N LYS A 20 -9.32 1.19 -6.52
CA LYS A 20 -9.87 1.99 -5.42
C LYS A 20 -8.97 3.17 -5.07
N LYS A 21 -9.56 4.25 -4.57
CA LYS A 21 -8.82 5.36 -3.96
C LYS A 21 -8.55 5.01 -2.50
N LEU A 22 -7.29 5.11 -2.09
CA LEU A 22 -6.88 4.90 -0.70
C LEU A 22 -6.29 6.21 -0.18
N PRO A 23 -6.47 6.51 1.11
CA PRO A 23 -5.71 7.58 1.74
C PRO A 23 -4.22 7.27 1.62
N PHE A 24 -3.42 8.30 1.34
CA PHE A 24 -1.98 8.20 1.28
C PHE A 24 -1.38 9.19 2.27
N PHE A 25 -0.45 8.72 3.08
CA PHE A 25 0.31 9.58 3.99
C PHE A 25 1.59 10.07 3.31
N LYS A 26 1.81 11.38 3.32
CA LYS A 26 3.05 12.01 2.88
C LYS A 26 3.74 12.62 4.10
N ALA A 27 4.84 12.02 4.52
CA ALA A 27 5.62 12.54 5.64
C ALA A 27 6.19 13.94 5.32
N GLY A 28 6.03 14.87 6.26
CA GLY A 28 6.64 16.19 6.22
C GLY A 28 8.15 16.13 6.43
N LYS A 29 8.85 17.23 6.09
CA LYS A 29 10.31 17.33 6.16
C LYS A 29 10.84 17.04 7.58
N ASP A 30 10.27 17.69 8.59
CA ASP A 30 10.66 17.52 10.00
C ASP A 30 10.56 16.07 10.47
N LEU A 31 9.46 15.38 10.15
CA LEU A 31 9.25 13.99 10.55
C LEU A 31 10.29 13.07 9.91
N LYS A 32 10.55 13.24 8.61
CA LYS A 32 11.58 12.47 7.90
C LYS A 32 12.96 12.66 8.53
N GLN A 33 13.36 13.91 8.79
CA GLN A 33 14.67 14.21 9.37
C GLN A 33 14.87 13.64 10.77
N ARG A 34 13.80 13.54 11.58
CA ARG A 34 13.87 12.95 12.93
C ARG A 34 13.94 11.43 12.92
N VAL A 35 13.29 10.78 11.94
CA VAL A 35 13.13 9.31 11.90
C VAL A 35 14.23 8.65 11.07
N ASP A 36 14.63 9.26 9.94
CA ASP A 36 15.68 8.76 9.06
C ASP A 36 17.09 9.10 9.60
N ILE A 37 17.35 8.78 10.88
CA ILE A 37 18.70 8.81 11.46
C ILE A 37 19.36 7.48 11.08
N LYS A 38 20.47 7.56 10.34
CA LYS A 38 21.26 6.39 9.92
C LYS A 38 22.00 5.74 11.08
#